data_AF-A0A4Q1F5T3-F1
#
_entry.id   AF-A0A4Q1F5T3-F1
#
_cell.length_a   1.000
_cell.length_b   1.000
_cell.length_c   1.000
_cell.angle_alpha   90.00
_cell.angle_beta   90.00
_cell.angle_gamma   90.00
#
_symmetry.space_group_name_H-M   'P 1'
#
loop_
_entity.id
_entity.type
_entity.pdbx_description
1 polymer ?
#
loop_
_entity_poly.entity_id
_entity_poly.type
_entity_poly.pdbx_seq_one_letter_code
_entity_poly.pdbx_strand_id
1 'polypeptide(L)'
;MLKQYLTLPSIISLFLIVMVLIVSLVSPEYIRYSYYGAIVIMIPFIIFDLIRKRKEDKIDGTEYFKISVYNIFIAAAMMVVLFFLINSNYPSQF
;
A
#
# COMPACT_ATOMS: atom_id res chain seq x y z
N MET A 1 -2.39 22.69 6.55
CA MET A 1 -3.20 21.46 6.40
C MET A 1 -2.63 20.47 5.39
N LEU A 2 -1.96 20.89 4.30
CA LEU A 2 -1.35 19.96 3.32
C LEU A 2 -0.17 19.12 3.87
N LYS A 3 0.60 19.67 4.83
CA LYS A 3 1.79 19.02 5.41
C LYS A 3 1.52 17.71 6.16
N GLN A 4 0.28 17.49 6.63
CA GLN A 4 -0.09 16.27 7.37
C GLN A 4 -0.29 15.05 6.46
N TYR A 5 -0.58 15.26 5.17
CA TYR A 5 -0.79 14.18 4.21
C TYR A 5 0.48 13.79 3.44
N LEU A 6 1.47 14.69 3.38
CA LEU A 6 2.81 14.43 2.84
C LEU A 6 3.68 13.70 3.87
N THR A 7 3.22 12.54 4.33
CA THR A 7 4.04 11.65 5.14
C THR A 7 5.03 10.91 4.23
N LEU A 8 6.21 10.58 4.76
CA LEU A 8 7.23 9.81 4.03
C LEU A 8 6.66 8.55 3.34
N PRO A 9 5.81 7.74 4.00
CA PRO A 9 5.19 6.57 3.36
C PRO A 9 4.27 6.95 2.18
N SER A 10 3.56 8.08 2.25
CA SER A 10 2.67 8.54 1.18
C SER A 10 3.47 8.98 -0.05
N ILE A 11 4.59 9.67 0.15
CA ILE A 11 5.49 10.09 -0.94
C ILE A 11 6.09 8.87 -1.64
N ILE A 12 6.57 7.90 -0.85
CA ILE A 12 7.14 6.66 -1.39
C ILE A 12 6.08 5.86 -2.14
N SER A 13 4.86 5.76 -1.61
CA SER A 13 3.76 5.06 -2.27
C SER A 13 3.41 5.72 -3.61
N LEU A 14 3.33 7.05 -3.65
CA LEU A 14 3.09 7.79 -4.88
C LEU A 14 4.19 7.54 -5.92
N PHE A 15 5.45 7.59 -5.49
CA PHE A 15 6.60 7.33 -6.35
C PHE A 15 6.55 5.91 -6.95
N LEU A 16 6.26 4.90 -6.13
CA LEU A 16 6.14 3.50 -6.58
C LEU A 16 4.99 3.33 -7.58
N ILE A 17 3.85 3.97 -7.35
CA ILE A 17 2.70 3.93 -8.29
C ILE A 17 3.10 4.52 -9.65
N VAL A 18 3.74 5.69 -9.65
CA VAL A 18 4.20 6.34 -10.89
C VAL A 18 5.23 5.47 -11.62
N MET A 19 6.17 4.86 -10.89
CA MET A 19 7.15 3.96 -11.48
C MET A 19 6.47 2.76 -12.16
N VAL A 20 5.52 2.12 -11.49
CA VAL A 20 4.78 0.97 -12.06
C VAL A 20 3.97 1.39 -13.30
N LEU A 21 3.36 2.58 -13.28
CA LEU A 21 2.66 3.13 -14.45
C LEU A 21 3.61 3.32 -15.64
N ILE A 22 4.80 3.88 -15.42
CA ILE A 22 5.80 4.04 -16.48
C ILE A 22 6.22 2.67 -17.03
N VAL A 23 6.51 1.69 -16.17
CA VAL A 23 6.87 0.34 -16.63
C VAL A 23 5.74 -0.31 -17.41
N SER A 24 4.48 -0.12 -16.98
CA SER A 24 3.32 -0.66 -17.71
C SER A 24 3.22 -0.13 -19.15
N LEU A 25 3.71 1.09 -19.39
CA LEU A 25 3.63 1.76 -20.68
C LEU A 25 4.83 1.45 -21.58
N VAL A 26 6.02 1.32 -20.97
CA VAL A 26 7.29 1.16 -21.70
C VAL A 26 7.70 -0.30 -21.88
N SER A 27 7.41 -1.15 -20.89
CA SER A 27 7.83 -2.57 -20.89
C SER A 27 6.81 -3.44 -20.15
N PRO A 28 5.61 -3.64 -20.74
CA PRO A 28 4.48 -4.31 -20.10
C PRO A 28 4.81 -5.75 -19.65
N GLU A 29 5.75 -6.42 -20.29
CA GLU A 29 6.23 -7.74 -19.91
C GLU A 29 6.88 -7.78 -18.50
N TYR A 30 7.38 -6.65 -18.01
CA TYR A 30 7.98 -6.56 -16.66
C TYR A 30 7.01 -6.08 -15.59
N ILE A 31 5.76 -5.77 -15.94
CA ILE A 31 4.79 -5.16 -15.01
C ILE A 31 4.59 -6.00 -13.75
N ARG A 32 4.55 -7.34 -13.87
CA ARG A 32 4.40 -8.27 -12.74
C ARG A 32 5.57 -8.15 -11.76
N TYR A 33 6.80 -8.12 -12.27
CA TYR A 33 8.00 -7.98 -11.44
C TYR A 33 8.05 -6.61 -10.75
N SER A 34 7.59 -5.56 -11.42
CA SER A 34 7.48 -4.23 -10.82
C SER A 34 6.46 -4.18 -9.68
N TYR A 35 5.31 -4.84 -9.81
CA TYR A 35 4.35 -4.97 -8.72
C TYR A 35 4.93 -5.74 -7.53
N TYR A 36 5.58 -6.88 -7.77
CA TYR A 36 6.21 -7.65 -6.69
C TYR A 36 7.32 -6.86 -5.98
N GLY A 37 8.17 -6.17 -6.74
CA GLY A 37 9.20 -5.30 -6.19
C GLY A 37 8.61 -4.16 -5.36
N ALA A 38 7.55 -3.51 -5.84
CA ALA A 38 6.88 -2.44 -5.11
C ALA A 38 6.32 -2.93 -3.77
N ILE A 39 5.72 -4.13 -3.71
CA ILE A 39 5.22 -4.73 -2.45
C ILE A 39 6.37 -4.95 -1.47
N VAL A 40 7.47 -5.56 -1.92
CA VAL A 40 8.65 -5.86 -1.09
C VAL A 40 9.25 -4.57 -0.51
N ILE A 41 9.31 -3.50 -1.30
CA ILE A 41 9.81 -2.19 -0.84
C ILE A 41 8.81 -1.54 0.12
N MET A 42 7.51 -1.64 -0.13
CA MET A 42 6.49 -0.92 0.66
C MET A 42 6.30 -1.51 2.07
N ILE A 43 6.42 -2.83 2.23
CA ILE A 43 6.27 -3.52 3.53
C ILE A 43 7.14 -2.92 4.65
N PRO A 44 8.48 -2.77 4.52
CA PRO A 44 9.31 -2.22 5.57
C PRO A 44 8.95 -0.78 5.93
N PHE A 45 8.53 0.05 4.97
CA PHE A 45 8.08 1.41 5.25
C PHE A 45 6.77 1.44 6.05
N ILE A 46 5.81 0.57 5.71
CA ILE A 46 4.56 0.42 6.47
C ILE A 46 4.87 -0.03 7.90
N ILE A 47 5.74 -1.04 8.07
CA ILE A 47 6.13 -1.54 9.40
C ILE A 47 6.78 -0.43 10.23
N PHE A 48 7.71 0.33 9.64
CA PHE A 48 8.37 1.44 10.33
C PHE A 48 7.38 2.52 10.77
N ASP A 49 6.43 2.89 9.90
CA ASP A 49 5.38 3.87 10.22
C ASP A 49 4.47 3.38 11.36
N LEU A 50 4.08 2.09 11.34
CA LEU A 50 3.30 1.47 12.41
C LEU A 50 4.04 1.45 13.74
N ILE A 51 5.34 1.11 13.74
CA ILE A 51 6.18 1.15 14.94
C ILE A 51 6.26 2.57 15.49
N ARG A 52 6.42 3.58 14.63
CA ARG A 52 6.45 4.98 15.02
C ARG A 52 5.12 5.41 15.65
N LYS A 53 3.99 5.18 14.98
CA LYS A 53 2.65 5.50 15.50
C LYS A 53 2.36 4.82 16.84
N ARG A 54 2.80 3.57 17.01
CA ARG A 54 2.67 2.86 18.30
C ARG A 54 3.42 3.53 19.44
N LYS A 55 4.57 4.16 19.16
CA LYS A 55 5.32 4.91 20.17
C LYS A 55 4.64 6.24 20.48
N GLU A 56 4.17 6.94 19.45
CA GLU A 56 3.45 8.22 19.59
C GLU A 56 2.14 8.04 20.38
N ASP A 57 1.33 7.02 20.06
CA ASP A 57 0.09 6.70 20.78
C ASP A 57 0.30 6.46 22.29
N LYS A 58 1.45 5.85 22.67
CA LYS A 58 1.78 5.63 24.10
C LYS A 58 2.10 6.91 24.85
N ILE A 59 2.62 7.92 24.16
CA ILE A 59 3.05 9.19 24.76
C ILE A 59 1.88 10.17 24.78
N ASP A 60 1.15 10.27 23.67
CA ASP A 60 0.12 11.29 23.45
C ASP A 60 -1.31 10.80 23.75
N GLY A 61 -1.48 9.51 24.07
CA GLY A 61 -2.80 8.90 24.36
C GLY A 61 -3.73 8.85 23.14
N THR A 62 -3.18 8.92 21.93
CA THR A 62 -3.93 8.85 20.66
C THR A 62 -4.15 7.39 20.23
N GLU A 63 -5.02 7.15 19.24
CA GLU A 63 -5.33 5.81 18.71
C GLU A 63 -4.89 5.63 17.23
N TYR A 64 -3.90 6.37 16.75
CA TYR A 64 -3.50 6.36 15.34
C TYR A 64 -2.94 5.02 14.88
N PHE A 65 -2.26 4.28 15.76
CA PHE A 65 -1.79 2.93 15.48
C PHE A 65 -2.96 1.99 15.21
N LYS A 66 -3.96 1.97 16.11
CA LYS A 66 -5.14 1.10 15.99
C LYS A 66 -5.91 1.42 14.72
N ILE A 67 -6.16 2.69 14.44
CA ILE A 67 -6.82 3.15 13.20
C ILE A 67 -6.04 2.70 11.97
N SER A 68 -4.71 2.88 11.97
CA SER A 68 -3.86 2.49 10.84
C SER A 68 -3.89 0.97 10.59
N VAL A 69 -3.88 0.16 11.65
CA VAL A 69 -4.00 -1.30 11.55
C VAL A 69 -5.36 -1.71 10.97
N TYR A 70 -6.46 -1.12 11.43
CA TYR A 70 -7.79 -1.37 10.86
C TYR A 70 -7.84 -1.00 9.37
N ASN A 71 -7.27 0.14 8.98
CA ASN A 71 -7.23 0.55 7.58
C ASN A 71 -6.47 -0.44 6.70
N ILE A 72 -5.36 -1.01 7.18
CA ILE A 72 -4.60 -2.04 6.45
C ILE A 72 -5.45 -3.30 6.28
N PHE A 73 -6.14 -3.76 7.32
CA PHE A 73 -7.03 -4.92 7.22
C PHE A 73 -8.22 -4.69 6.28
N ILE A 74 -8.82 -3.51 6.33
CA ILE A 74 -9.91 -3.12 5.41
C ILE A 74 -9.39 -3.13 3.97
N ALA A 75 -8.23 -2.52 3.70
CA ALA A 75 -7.64 -2.52 2.38
C ALA A 75 -7.35 -3.94 1.87
N ALA A 76 -6.81 -4.81 2.73
CA ALA A 76 -6.58 -6.21 2.39
C ALA A 76 -7.88 -6.95 2.07
N ALA A 77 -8.93 -6.77 2.88
CA ALA A 77 -10.24 -7.37 2.64
C ALA A 77 -10.86 -6.87 1.33
N MET A 78 -10.80 -5.57 1.05
CA MET A 78 -11.22 -4.99 -0.23
C MET A 78 -10.47 -5.61 -1.40
N MET A 79 -9.16 -5.82 -1.26
CA MET A 79 -8.33 -6.42 -2.31
C MET A 79 -8.75 -7.86 -2.62
N VAL A 80 -9.08 -8.65 -1.58
CA VAL A 80 -9.62 -10.01 -1.74
C VAL A 80 -10.98 -9.99 -2.44
N VAL A 81 -11.89 -9.10 -2.04
CA VAL A 81 -13.21 -8.96 -2.68
C VAL A 81 -13.05 -8.57 -4.16
N LEU A 82 -12.20 -7.59 -4.45
CA LEU A 82 -11.92 -7.16 -5.81
C LEU A 82 -11.31 -8.29 -6.66
N PHE A 83 -10.40 -9.08 -6.09
CA PHE A 83 -9.84 -10.25 -6.77
C PHE A 83 -10.93 -11.23 -7.20
N PHE A 84 -11.86 -11.58 -6.31
CA PHE A 84 -12.97 -12.47 -6.65
C PHE A 84 -13.91 -11.87 -7.70
N LEU A 85 -14.25 -10.58 -7.57
CA LEU A 85 -15.11 -9.88 -8.55
C LEU A 85 -14.47 -9.78 -9.94
N ILE A 86 -13.18 -9.52 -10.01
CA ILE A 86 -12.45 -9.46 -11.28
C ILE A 86 -12.36 -10.85 -11.88
N ASN A 87 -11.99 -11.87 -11.10
CA ASN A 87 -11.88 -13.25 -11.59
C ASN A 87 -13.24 -13.84 -12.00
N SER A 88 -14.34 -13.42 -11.38
CA SER A 88 -15.68 -13.86 -11.80
C SER A 88 -16.10 -13.26 -13.15
N ASN A 89 -15.71 -12.01 -13.42
CA ASN A 89 -16.09 -11.31 -14.66
C ASN A 89 -15.09 -11.53 -15.81
N TYR A 90 -13.82 -11.74 -15.48
CA TYR A 90 -12.72 -12.01 -16.40
C TYR A 90 -11.94 -13.20 -15.83
N PRO A 91 -12.41 -14.44 -16.05
CA PRO A 91 -11.76 -15.63 -15.52
C PRO A 91 -10.32 -15.65 -15.99
N SER A 92 -9.41 -15.50 -15.04
CA SER A 92 -7.99 -15.59 -15.30
C SER A 92 -7.71 -17.05 -15.70
N GLN A 93 -7.15 -17.25 -16.89
CA GLN A 93 -6.73 -18.57 -17.38
C GLN A 93 -5.43 -19.04 -16.71
N PHE A 94 -5.38 -18.96 -15.38
CA PHE A 94 -4.35 -19.68 -14.64
C PHE A 94 -4.69 -21.17 -14.62
#